data_AF-A0A7Y3C3J3-F1
#
_entry.id   AF-A0A7Y3C3J3-F1
#
_cell.length_a   1.000
_cell.length_b   1.000
_cell.length_c   1.000
_cell.angle_alpha   90.00
_cell.angle_beta   90.00
_cell.angle_gamma   90.00
#
_symmetry.space_group_name_H-M   'P 1'
#
loop_
_entity.id
_entity.type
_entity.pdbx_description
1 polymer ?
#
loop_
_entity_poly.entity_id
_entity_poly.type
_entity_poly.pdbx_seq_one_letter_code
_entity_poly.pdbx_strand_id
1 'polypeptide(L)' 'MDDSVAIDAKRILLRYGAPIVILDDVTEAHRIEFAREIAKTSLPERQTRLRELLVEHGYIVEEDD' A
#
# COMPACT_ATOMS: atom_id res chain seq x y z
N MET A 1 19.12 1.79 -9.88
CA MET A 1 18.56 0.47 -9.54
C MET A 1 17.47 0.57 -8.47
N ASP A 2 17.43 1.65 -7.67
CA ASP A 2 16.41 1.87 -6.64
C ASP A 2 15.02 2.23 -7.21
N ASP A 3 14.99 3.07 -8.27
CA ASP A 3 13.73 3.55 -8.87
C ASP A 3 12.79 2.42 -9.34
N SER A 4 13.33 1.28 -9.77
CA SER A 4 12.52 0.16 -10.24
C SER A 4 11.70 -0.47 -9.11
N VAL A 5 12.24 -0.51 -7.90
CA VAL A 5 11.54 -1.08 -6.74
C VAL A 5 10.48 -0.12 -6.24
N ALA A 6 10.78 1.17 -6.18
CA ALA A 6 9.82 2.20 -5.80
C ALA A 6 8.63 2.28 -6.77
N ILE A 7 8.89 2.19 -8.09
CA ILE A 7 7.84 2.18 -9.12
C ILE A 7 6.97 0.94 -9.01
N ASP A 8 7.56 -0.25 -8.82
CA ASP A 8 6.81 -1.50 -8.67
C ASP A 8 5.97 -1.50 -7.38
N ALA A 9 6.54 -1.01 -6.28
CA ALA A 9 5.82 -0.82 -5.03
C ALA A 9 4.61 0.09 -5.23
N LYS A 10 4.78 1.28 -5.83
CA LYS A 10 3.66 2.18 -6.15
C LYS A 10 2.59 1.48 -7.00
N ARG A 11 3.00 0.69 -8.00
CA ARG A 11 2.09 -0.07 -8.88
C ARG A 11 1.30 -1.15 -8.14
N ILE A 12 1.95 -1.89 -7.23
CA ILE A 12 1.31 -2.90 -6.39
C ILE A 12 0.23 -2.25 -5.53
N LEU A 13 0.53 -1.14 -4.87
CA LEU A 13 -0.43 -0.47 -3.98
C LEU A 13 -1.63 0.08 -4.77
N LEU A 14 -1.41 0.69 -5.93
CA LEU A 14 -2.49 1.12 -6.82
C LEU A 14 -3.38 -0.05 -7.26
N ARG A 15 -2.77 -1.20 -7.59
CA ARG A 15 -3.50 -2.39 -8.04
C ARG A 15 -4.46 -2.92 -6.97
N TYR A 16 -4.09 -2.83 -5.70
CA TYR A 16 -4.89 -3.35 -4.59
C TYR A 16 -5.71 -2.28 -3.86
N GLY A 17 -5.80 -1.07 -4.42
CA GLY A 17 -6.81 -0.08 -4.02
C GLY A 17 -6.33 1.07 -3.14
N ALA A 18 -5.02 1.30 -2.99
CA ALA A 18 -4.55 2.54 -2.37
C ALA A 18 -4.97 3.75 -3.24
N PRO A 19 -5.68 4.74 -2.68
CA PRO A 19 -6.04 5.94 -3.44
C PRO A 19 -4.78 6.69 -3.88
N ILE A 20 -4.78 7.18 -5.13
CA ILE A 20 -3.61 7.91 -5.66
C ILE A 20 -3.26 9.14 -4.81
N VAL A 21 -4.27 9.82 -4.27
CA VAL A 21 -4.11 10.99 -3.40
C VAL A 21 -3.40 10.66 -2.10
N ILE A 22 -3.57 9.45 -1.57
CA ILE A 22 -2.89 8.99 -0.36
C ILE A 22 -1.45 8.58 -0.68
N LEU A 23 -1.21 7.97 -1.84
CA LEU A 23 0.13 7.48 -2.23
C LEU A 23 1.18 8.57 -2.42
N ASP A 24 0.76 9.82 -2.60
CA ASP A 24 1.67 10.96 -2.64
C ASP A 24 2.17 11.34 -1.23
N ASP A 25 1.39 11.03 -0.19
CA ASP A 25 1.79 11.18 1.23
C ASP A 25 2.52 9.96 1.78
N VAL A 26 2.37 8.78 1.14
CA VAL A 26 3.09 7.57 1.54
C VAL A 26 4.57 7.66 1.15
N THR A 27 5.43 7.66 2.17
CA THR A 27 6.89 7.64 1.98
C THR A 27 7.33 6.43 1.16
N GLU A 28 8.42 6.56 0.41
CA GLU A 28 8.93 5.46 -0.40
C GLU A 28 9.25 4.20 0.42
N ALA A 29 9.80 4.37 1.61
CA ALA A 29 10.07 3.27 2.53
C ALA A 29 8.79 2.50 2.89
N HIS A 30 7.72 3.21 3.28
CA HIS A 30 6.42 2.58 3.56
C HIS A 30 5.81 1.95 2.29
N ARG A 31 5.97 2.56 1.11
CA ARG A 31 5.47 1.94 -0.13
C ARG A 31 6.12 0.58 -0.38
N ILE A 32 7.43 0.50 -0.22
CA ILE A 32 8.21 -0.74 -0.41
C ILE A 32 7.83 -1.77 0.65
N GLU A 33 7.70 -1.35 1.91
CA GLU A 33 7.27 -2.21 3.01
C GLU A 33 5.89 -2.80 2.75
N PHE A 34 4.89 -1.96 2.44
CA PHE A 34 3.53 -2.42 2.16
C PHE A 34 3.49 -3.35 0.96
N ALA A 35 4.18 -3.01 -0.13
CA ALA A 35 4.22 -3.86 -1.31
C ALA A 35 4.79 -5.26 -1.02
N ARG A 36 5.80 -5.36 -0.14
CA ARG A 36 6.37 -6.64 0.31
C ARG A 36 5.37 -7.44 1.14
N GLU A 37 4.64 -6.80 2.05
CA GLU A 37 3.62 -7.48 2.83
C GLU A 37 2.48 -7.96 1.95
N ILE A 38 1.98 -7.11 1.04
CA ILE A 38 0.95 -7.48 0.07
C ILE A 38 1.39 -8.63 -0.86
N ALA A 39 2.66 -8.68 -1.25
CA ALA A 39 3.17 -9.78 -2.06
C ALA A 39 3.12 -11.13 -1.32
N LYS A 40 3.29 -11.14 0.01
CA LYS A 40 3.20 -12.32 0.88
C LYS A 40 1.77 -12.69 1.26
N THR A 41 0.83 -11.73 1.22
CA THR A 41 -0.59 -11.96 1.50
C THR A 41 -1.28 -12.75 0.37
N SER A 42 -2.24 -13.59 0.74
CA SER A 42 -3.05 -14.34 -0.22
C SER A 42 -3.83 -13.39 -1.14
N LEU A 43 -3.97 -13.73 -2.42
CA LEU A 43 -4.66 -12.89 -3.40
C LEU A 43 -6.01 -12.30 -2.94
N PRO A 44 -6.93 -13.06 -2.32
CA PRO A 44 -8.22 -12.53 -1.87
C PRO A 44 -8.11 -11.53 -0.71
N GLU A 45 -7.02 -11.56 0.07
CA GLU A 45 -6.85 -10.74 1.28
C GLU A 45 -6.04 -9.47 1.02
N ARG A 46 -5.39 -9.33 -0.15
CA ARG A 46 -4.46 -8.22 -0.44
C ARG A 46 -5.08 -6.83 -0.32
N GLN A 47 -6.33 -6.67 -0.77
CA GLN A 47 -7.01 -5.38 -0.67
C GLN A 47 -7.28 -5.01 0.80
N THR A 48 -7.83 -5.95 1.57
CA THR A 48 -8.10 -5.76 3.00
C THR A 48 -6.82 -5.46 3.75
N ARG A 49 -5.76 -6.26 3.53
CA ARG A 49 -4.48 -6.04 4.22
C ARG A 49 -3.83 -4.71 3.86
N LEU A 50 -3.99 -4.24 2.62
CA LEU A 50 -3.48 -2.92 2.23
C LEU A 50 -4.23 -1.80 2.97
N ARG A 51 -5.55 -1.92 3.09
CA ARG A 51 -6.35 -0.97 3.86
C ARG A 51 -5.89 -0.93 5.32
N GLU A 52 -5.73 -2.09 5.96
CA GLU A 52 -5.23 -2.20 7.34
C GLU A 52 -3.88 -1.50 7.51
N LEU A 53 -2.90 -1.77 6.63
CA LEU A 53 -1.59 -1.12 6.68
C LEU A 53 -1.67 0.41 6.54
N LEU A 54 -2.55 0.90 5.66
CA LEU A 54 -2.76 2.34 5.50
C LEU A 54 -3.42 2.97 6.74
N VAL A 55 -4.33 2.26 7.42
CA VAL A 55 -4.93 2.70 8.70
C VAL A 55 -3.90 2.65 9.83
N GLU A 56 -3.19 1.54 9.98
CA GLU A 56 -2.17 1.29 11.02
C GLU A 56 -1.09 2.39 11.02
N HIS A 57 -0.71 2.88 9.84
CA HIS A 57 0.29 3.93 9.67
C HIS A 57 -0.31 5.35 9.57
N GLY A 58 -1.62 5.51 9.74
CA GLY A 58 -2.31 6.80 9.79
C GLY A 58 -2.47 7.51 8.45
N TYR A 59 -2.34 6.79 7.33
CA TYR A 59 -2.53 7.34 5.99
C TYR A 59 -4.00 7.44 5.57
N ILE A 60 -4.85 6.61 6.16
CA ILE A 60 -6.31 6.71 6.01
C ILE A 60 -6.97 6.57 7.38
N VAL A 61 -8.14 7.17 7.52
CA VAL A 61 -9.01 6.94 8.68
C VAL A 61 -9.91 5.77 8.34
N GLU A 62 -10.13 4.87 9.30
CA GLU A 62 -11.15 3.84 9.17
C GLU A 62 -12.51 4.57 9.14
N GLU A 63 -13.09 4.74 7.95
CA GLU A 63 -14.49 5.14 7.87
C GLU A 63 -15.31 3.97 8.43
N ASP A 64 -15.83 4.17 9.64
CA ASP A 64 -16.88 3.33 10.24
C ASP A 64 -18.10 3.37 9.31
N ASP A 65 -18.27 2.32 8.50
CA ASP A 65 -19.47 2.09 7.68
C ASP A 65 -20.49 1.24 8.47
#